data_AF-A0A2V2UCX6-F1
#
_entry.id   AF-A0A2V2UCX6-F1
#
_cell.length_a   1.000
_cell.length_b   1.000
_cell.length_c   1.000
_cell.angle_alpha   90.00
_cell.angle_beta   90.00
_cell.angle_gamma   90.00
#
_symmetry.space_group_name_H-M   'P 1'
#
loop_
_entity.id
_entity.type
_entity.pdbx_description
1 polymer ?
#
loop_
_entity_poly.entity_id
_entity_poly.type
_entity_poly.pdbx_seq_one_letter_code
_entity_poly.pdbx_strand_id
1 'polypeptide(L)' 'MYGETVIIPAIPDFIKEFGITYITSSWILAAFLIAGAVMTPIAGKLSDIHGKKKIVLIIMCIYTIGVALGGLA' A
#
# COMPACT_ATOMS: atom_id res chain seq x y z
N MET A 1 -3.97 8.39 -2.69
CA MET A 1 -3.92 8.92 -4.07
C MET A 1 -2.60 8.64 -4.81
N TYR A 2 -1.42 8.58 -4.17
CA TYR A 2 -0.17 8.25 -4.89
C TYR A 2 -0.08 6.79 -5.40
N GLY A 3 -0.68 5.82 -4.69
CA GLY A 3 -0.56 4.40 -5.07
C GLY A 3 -1.27 4.07 -6.39
N GLU A 4 -2.48 4.59 -6.60
CA GLU A 4 -3.30 4.27 -7.78
C GLU A 4 -2.65 4.78 -9.07
N THR A 5 -2.04 5.97 -9.06
CA THR A 5 -1.40 6.54 -10.25
C THR A 5 -0.06 5.90 -10.60
N VAL A 6 0.59 5.22 -9.64
CA VAL A 6 1.84 4.49 -9.86
C VAL A 6 1.57 3.04 -10.27
N ILE A 7 0.50 2.42 -9.76
CA ILE A 7 0.15 1.03 -10.06
C ILE A 7 -0.29 0.85 -11.51
N ILE A 8 -1.14 1.73 -12.05
CA ILE A 8 -1.71 1.60 -13.40
C ILE A 8 -0.62 1.50 -14.50
N PRO A 9 0.40 2.39 -14.56
CA PRO A 9 1.47 2.28 -15.55
C PRO A 9 2.45 1.13 -15.24
N ALA A 10 2.52 0.66 -14.00
CA ALA A 10 3.43 -0.44 -13.60
C ALA A 10 2.85 -1.85 -13.87
N ILE A 11 1.54 -2.00 -14.08
CA ILE A 11 0.90 -3.28 -14.44
C ILE A 11 1.58 -3.99 -15.63
N PRO A 12 1.85 -3.34 -16.78
CA PRO A 12 2.54 -3.99 -17.90
C PRO A 12 3.97 -4.45 -17.55
N ASP A 13 4.68 -3.75 -16.67
CA ASP A 13 5.99 -4.20 -16.17
C ASP A 13 5.86 -5.42 -15.27
N PHE A 14 4.89 -5.44 -14.34
CA PHE A 14 4.62 -6.62 -13.50
C PHE A 14 4.25 -7.87 -14.33
N ILE A 15 3.49 -7.70 -15.41
CA ILE A 15 3.14 -8.80 -16.33
C ILE A 15 4.40 -9.37 -17.00
N LYS A 16 5.32 -8.51 -17.44
CA LYS A 16 6.57 -8.93 -18.09
C LYS A 16 7.54 -9.57 -17.11
N GLU A 17 7.68 -9.00 -15.92
CA GLU A 17 8.69 -9.42 -14.93
C GLU A 17 8.29 -10.71 -14.20
N PHE A 18 7.00 -10.88 -13.88
CA PHE A 18 6.48 -12.07 -13.20
C PHE A 18 5.83 -13.10 -14.13
N GLY A 19 5.72 -12.83 -15.44
CA GLY A 19 5.14 -13.75 -16.42
C GLY A 19 3.67 -14.13 -16.16
N ILE A 20 2.91 -13.23 -15.51
CA ILE A 20 1.54 -13.46 -15.05
C ILE A 20 0.50 -13.03 -16.09
N THR A 21 -0.61 -13.77 -16.17
CA THR A 21 -1.75 -13.44 -17.04
C THR A 21 -2.41 -12.11 -16.66
N TYR A 22 -2.93 -11.38 -17.65
CA TYR A 22 -3.67 -10.11 -17.48
C TYR A 22 -4.77 -10.19 -16.40
N ILE A 23 -5.41 -11.36 -16.27
CA ILE A 23 -6.44 -11.65 -15.26
C ILE A 23 -5.89 -11.48 -13.84
N THR A 24 -4.71 -12.04 -13.52
CA THR A 24 -4.08 -11.90 -12.20
C THR A 24 -3.71 -10.45 -11.91
N SER A 25 -3.29 -9.72 -12.95
CA SER A 25 -2.92 -8.31 -12.86
C SER A 25 -4.11 -7.41 -12.52
N SER A 26 -5.30 -7.73 -13.01
CA SER A 26 -6.55 -7.03 -12.65
C SER A 26 -6.88 -7.13 -11.16
N TRP A 27 -6.46 -8.21 -10.48
CA TRP A 27 -6.66 -8.36 -9.03
C TRP A 27 -5.71 -7.50 -8.19
N ILE A 28 -4.61 -6.99 -8.75
CA ILE A 28 -3.65 -6.14 -8.03
C ILE A 28 -4.35 -4.87 -7.53
N LEU A 29 -5.09 -4.21 -8.41
CA LEU A 29 -5.78 -2.97 -8.08
C LEU A 29 -6.94 -3.22 -7.11
N ALA A 30 -7.67 -4.32 -7.28
CA ALA A 30 -8.73 -4.74 -6.36
C ALA A 30 -8.17 -5.05 -4.95
N ALA A 31 -7.07 -5.79 -4.87
CA ALA A 31 -6.41 -6.10 -3.61
C ALA A 31 -5.88 -4.84 -2.92
N PHE A 32 -5.31 -3.89 -3.68
CA PHE A 32 -4.87 -2.60 -3.15
C PHE A 32 -6.04 -1.79 -2.53
N LEU A 33 -7.18 -1.72 -3.23
CA LEU A 33 -8.38 -1.06 -2.73
C LEU A 33 -8.93 -1.75 -1.46
N ILE A 34 -9.01 -3.08 -1.46
CA ILE A 34 -9.47 -3.84 -0.29
C ILE A 34 -8.53 -3.63 0.90
N ALA A 35 -7.22 -3.71 0.68
CA ALA A 35 -6.23 -3.47 1.72
C ALA A 35 -6.34 -2.04 2.30
N GLY A 36 -6.49 -1.04 1.44
CA GLY A 36 -6.72 0.35 1.86
C GLY A 36 -8.02 0.54 2.64
N ALA A 37 -9.10 -0.08 2.18
CA ALA A 37 -10.41 -0.06 2.83
C ALA A 37 -10.38 -0.71 4.21
N VAL A 38 -9.63 -1.80 4.38
CA VAL A 38 -9.47 -2.50 5.68
C VAL A 38 -8.51 -1.76 6.61
N MET A 39 -7.43 -1.15 6.07
CA MET A 39 -6.46 -0.40 6.87
C MET A 39 -7.02 0.90 7.45
N THR A 40 -7.97 1.55 6.77
CA THR A 40 -8.56 2.81 7.22
C THR A 40 -9.26 2.71 8.60
N PRO A 41 -10.20 1.77 8.84
CA PRO A 41 -10.82 1.60 10.15
C PRO A 41 -9.84 1.02 11.18
N ILE A 42 -8.88 0.19 10.78
CA ILE A 42 -7.86 -0.35 11.70
C ILE A 42 -6.99 0.79 12.24
N ALA A 43 -6.46 1.62 11.35
CA ALA A 43 -5.65 2.79 11.73
C ALA A 43 -6.47 3.78 12.57
N GLY A 44 -7.74 4.02 12.20
CA GLY A 44 -8.66 4.88 12.95
C GLY A 44 -8.93 4.36 14.37
N LYS A 45 -9.29 3.08 14.51
CA LYS A 45 -9.58 2.46 15.81
C LYS A 45 -8.34 2.40 16.70
N LEU A 46 -7.20 2.06 16.12
CA LEU A 46 -5.94 2.02 16.85
C LEU A 46 -5.61 3.43 17.39
N SER A 47 -5.76 4.46 16.53
CA SER A 47 -5.51 5.89 16.82
C SER A 47 -6.37 6.41 17.96
N ASP A 48 -7.61 5.96 18.04
CA ASP A 48 -8.55 6.30 19.11
C ASP A 48 -8.11 5.69 20.46
N ILE A 49 -7.68 4.42 20.46
CA ILE A 49 -7.31 3.68 21.69
C ILE A 49 -5.95 4.13 22.27
N HIS A 50 -4.93 4.33 21.44
CA HIS A 50 -3.55 4.59 21.93
C HIS A 50 -3.16 6.07 21.90
N GLY A 51 -4.08 6.94 21.47
CA GLY A 51 -3.84 8.36 21.31
C GLY A 51 -3.24 8.69 19.95
N LYS A 52 -4.00 9.49 19.19
CA LYS A 52 -3.71 10.04 17.85
C LYS A 52 -2.26 10.44 17.58
N LYS A 53 -1.58 11.06 18.56
CA LYS A 53 -0.17 11.50 18.40
C LYS A 53 0.81 10.32 18.25
N LYS A 54 0.66 9.25 19.04
CA LYS A 54 1.59 8.11 19.01
C LYS A 54 1.44 7.31 17.72
N ILE A 55 0.21 7.14 17.25
CA ILE A 55 -0.06 6.32 16.07
C ILE A 55 0.31 6.99 14.77
N VAL A 56 0.09 8.30 14.65
CA VAL A 56 0.64 9.04 13.50
C VAL A 56 2.16 8.86 13.43
N LEU A 57 2.86 8.93 14.58
CA LEU A 57 4.31 8.78 14.63
C LEU A 57 4.77 7.35 14.26
N ILE A 58 4.07 6.31 14.74
CA ILE A 58 4.34 4.92 14.37
C ILE A 58 4.12 4.70 12.87
N ILE A 59 2.98 5.15 12.32
CA ILE A 59 2.67 5.02 10.89
C ILE A 59 3.74 5.74 10.05
N MET A 60 4.20 6.90 10.50
CA MET A 60 5.22 7.68 9.82
C MET A 60 6.61 7.01 9.86
N CYS A 61 6.97 6.36 10.97
CA CYS A 61 8.17 5.52 11.05
C CYS A 61 8.07 4.32 10.10
N ILE A 62 6.95 3.60 10.11
CA ILE A 62 6.72 2.46 9.21
C ILE A 62 6.80 2.90 7.74
N TYR A 63 6.19 4.03 7.41
CA TYR A 63 6.23 4.60 6.07
C TYR A 63 7.66 4.95 5.64
N THR A 64 8.42 5.61 6.52
CA THR A 64 9.82 5.97 6.25
C THR A 64 10.67 4.73 5.99
N ILE A 65 10.53 3.69 6.83
CA ILE A 65 11.28 2.44 6.66
C ILE A 65 10.87 1.74 5.36
N GLY A 66 9.57 1.70 5.04
CA GLY A 66 9.08 1.10 3.80
C GLY A 66 9.60 1.81 2.54
N VAL A 67 9.60 3.14 2.54
CA VAL A 67 10.15 3.93 1.43
C VAL A 67 11.67 3.76 1.33
N ALA A 68 12.39 3.75 2.45
CA ALA A 68 13.83 3.53 2.44
C ALA A 68 14.21 2.16 1.86
N LEU A 69 13.50 1.10 2.27
CA LEU A 69 13.70 -0.25 1.72
C LEU A 69 13.35 -0.32 0.23
N GLY A 70 12.21 0.26 -0.17
CA GLY A 70 11.77 0.25 -1.57
C GLY A 70 12.61 1.12 -2.50
N GLY A 71 13.28 2.16 -1.98
CA GLY A 71 14.22 2.97 -2.76
C GLY A 71 15.66 2.44 -2.79
N LEU A 72 15.98 1.47 -1.93
CA LEU A 72 17.29 0.79 -1.89
C LEU A 72 17.29 -0.55 -2.66
N ALA A 73 16.11 -1.06 -3.03
CA ALA A 73 15.93 -2.25 -3.87
C ALA A 73 15.86 -1.86 -5.35
#